data_AF-A0A942H9V7-F1
#
_entry.id   AF-A0A942H9V7-F1
#
_cell.length_a   1.000
_cell.length_b   1.000
_cell.length_c   1.000
_cell.angle_alpha   90.00
_cell.angle_beta   90.00
_cell.angle_gamma   90.00
#
_symmetry.space_group_name_H-M   'P 1'
#
loop_
_entity.id
_entity.type
_entity.pdbx_description
1 polymer ?
#
loop_
_entity_poly.entity_id
_entity_poly.type
_entity_poly.pdbx_seq_one_letter_code
_entity_poly.pdbx_strand_id
1 'polypeptide(L)'
;MRFIWACTLLATTILCAQTSSPSLESNLYGNVSVVPHSRIRLLLPGGTFHGEEVKDVPKSGWLAFTFVHGVASLQPTTLHITHTHDEISDDDNPQAKTGIIISNSGPRAYFLLHGIKPRAQVLTFQIDKDGIPLSQRFSIQSKDLDAELEILAPVTGQDGFKTVGAGSRIVFREHGIEQELAHFGDEFNDGHVSILWLGDLDGDGKLDLLLDISGHYNVMNPVLFLSKGAPQLVQAVASFPTTGC
;
A
#
# COMPACT_ATOMS: atom_id res chain seq x y z
N MET A 1 68.18 -28.53 -3.17
CA MET A 1 66.81 -28.15 -3.56
C MET A 1 65.89 -28.34 -2.36
N ARG A 2 65.50 -27.24 -1.69
CA ARG A 2 64.54 -27.24 -0.58
C ARG A 2 63.24 -26.63 -1.10
N PHE A 3 62.15 -27.38 -1.06
CA PHE A 3 60.80 -26.88 -1.35
C PHE A 3 60.24 -26.21 -0.09
N ILE A 4 59.81 -24.95 -0.21
CA ILE A 4 59.07 -24.22 0.81
C ILE A 4 57.59 -24.31 0.41
N TRP A 5 56.77 -24.90 1.28
CA TRP A 5 55.31 -24.84 1.19
C TRP A 5 54.83 -23.54 1.84
N ALA A 6 54.10 -22.71 1.08
CA ALA A 6 53.39 -21.56 1.61
C ALA A 6 51.94 -21.98 1.92
N CYS A 7 51.58 -21.98 3.21
CA CYS A 7 50.20 -22.08 3.68
C CYS A 7 49.55 -20.70 3.56
N THR A 8 48.53 -20.56 2.71
CA THR A 8 47.71 -19.35 2.62
C THR A 8 46.56 -19.44 3.62
N LEU A 9 46.53 -18.56 4.63
CA LEU A 9 45.40 -18.37 5.52
C LEU A 9 44.26 -17.65 4.76
N LEU A 10 43.09 -18.28 4.65
CA LEU A 10 41.85 -17.60 4.28
C LEU A 10 41.27 -16.92 5.52
N ALA A 11 41.23 -15.59 5.51
CA ALA A 11 40.52 -14.80 6.51
C ALA A 11 39.03 -14.73 6.13
N THR A 12 38.18 -15.43 6.88
CA THR A 12 36.72 -15.33 6.76
C THR A 12 36.26 -13.99 7.32
N THR A 13 35.86 -13.07 6.45
CA THR A 13 35.22 -11.81 6.86
C THR A 13 33.76 -12.10 7.23
N ILE A 14 33.43 -12.06 8.51
CA ILE A 14 32.05 -12.08 8.99
C ILE A 14 31.48 -10.67 8.75
N LEU A 15 30.60 -10.54 7.77
CA LEU A 15 29.84 -9.33 7.52
C LEU A 15 28.72 -9.24 8.58
N CYS A 16 28.90 -8.41 9.60
CA CYS A 16 27.80 -8.02 10.47
C CYS A 16 26.81 -7.20 9.66
N ALA A 17 25.62 -7.73 9.42
CA ALA A 17 24.49 -6.97 8.92
C ALA A 17 24.11 -5.93 9.98
N GLN A 18 24.31 -4.65 9.68
CA GLN A 18 23.74 -3.56 10.47
C GLN A 18 22.24 -3.52 10.19
N THR A 19 21.44 -3.95 11.16
CA THR A 19 20.01 -3.68 11.18
C THR A 19 19.83 -2.20 11.50
N SER A 20 19.58 -1.37 10.48
CA SER A 20 19.14 0.00 10.68
C SER A 20 17.77 -0.02 11.35
N SER A 21 17.63 0.67 12.49
CA SER A 21 16.34 0.93 13.11
C SER A 21 15.41 1.61 12.11
N PRO A 22 14.12 1.22 12.01
CA PRO A 22 13.15 1.95 11.20
C PRO A 22 13.08 3.41 11.66
N SER A 23 13.12 4.35 10.72
CA SER A 23 12.95 5.78 10.99
C SER A 23 11.55 6.06 11.54
N LEU A 24 11.41 7.09 12.38
CA LEU A 24 10.10 7.53 12.92
C LEU A 24 9.00 7.66 11.85
N GLU A 25 9.35 8.00 10.61
CA GLU A 25 8.41 8.06 9.48
C GLU A 25 7.82 6.69 9.10
N SER A 26 8.55 5.58 9.22
CA SER A 26 8.05 4.26 8.78
C SER A 26 6.92 3.71 9.65
N ASN A 27 6.78 4.23 10.87
CA ASN A 27 5.78 3.73 11.81
C ASN A 27 4.41 4.44 11.67
N LEU A 28 4.34 5.63 11.04
CA LEU A 28 3.07 6.35 10.79
C LEU A 28 2.21 5.70 9.70
N TYR A 29 2.83 4.91 8.83
CA TYR A 29 2.18 4.31 7.67
C TYR A 29 1.86 2.81 7.87
N GLY A 30 1.99 2.30 9.11
CA GLY A 30 1.98 0.86 9.34
C GLY A 30 3.23 0.19 8.76
N ASN A 31 3.82 -0.75 9.50
CA ASN A 31 5.06 -1.38 9.05
C ASN A 31 4.75 -2.43 7.97
N VAL A 32 4.76 -1.96 6.71
CA VAL A 32 4.57 -2.78 5.51
C VAL A 32 5.84 -2.76 4.66
N SER A 33 6.39 -3.95 4.36
CA SER A 33 7.56 -4.08 3.50
C SER A 33 7.16 -4.08 2.02
N VAL A 34 7.12 -2.89 1.41
CA VAL A 34 6.94 -2.77 -0.05
C VAL A 34 8.21 -3.26 -0.77
N VAL A 35 8.03 -4.04 -1.84
CA VAL A 35 9.14 -4.58 -2.64
C VAL A 35 10.07 -3.46 -3.12
N PRO A 36 11.36 -3.49 -2.75
CA PRO A 36 12.31 -2.51 -3.23
C PRO A 36 12.37 -2.50 -4.76
N HIS A 37 12.39 -1.31 -5.35
CA HIS A 37 12.48 -1.12 -6.80
C HIS A 37 11.37 -1.81 -7.61
N SER A 38 10.20 -2.07 -7.01
CA SER A 38 9.01 -2.43 -7.77
C SER A 38 8.82 -1.45 -8.93
N ARG A 39 8.42 -1.96 -10.11
CA ARG A 39 8.10 -1.10 -11.28
C ARG A 39 6.68 -0.58 -11.22
N ILE A 40 5.88 -1.07 -10.28
CA ILE A 40 4.49 -0.67 -10.09
C ILE A 40 4.46 0.65 -9.35
N ARG A 41 3.60 1.56 -9.79
CA ARG A 41 3.29 2.82 -9.09
C ARG A 41 1.80 2.90 -8.88
N LEU A 42 1.42 3.51 -7.76
CA LEU A 42 0.05 3.76 -7.35
C LEU A 42 -0.09 5.26 -7.12
N LEU A 43 -1.19 5.84 -7.60
CA LEU A 43 -1.63 7.19 -7.23
C LEU A 43 -3.13 7.17 -6.98
N LEU A 44 -3.59 8.02 -6.05
CA LEU A 44 -5.00 8.28 -5.86
C LEU A 44 -5.40 9.63 -6.51
N PRO A 45 -6.39 9.66 -7.42
CA PRO A 45 -6.85 10.89 -8.03
C PRO A 45 -7.84 11.64 -7.12
N GLY A 46 -7.99 12.95 -7.34
CA GLY A 46 -9.07 13.75 -6.76
C GLY A 46 -8.80 14.39 -5.41
N GLY A 47 -7.59 14.25 -4.86
CA GLY A 47 -7.10 14.99 -3.69
C GLY A 47 -6.16 16.14 -4.06
N THR A 48 -5.88 16.98 -3.07
CA THR A 48 -4.71 17.86 -3.03
C THR A 48 -3.65 17.18 -2.19
N PHE A 49 -2.42 17.18 -2.67
CA PHE A 49 -1.26 16.53 -2.07
C PHE A 49 -0.15 17.56 -1.89
N HIS A 50 0.72 17.35 -0.91
CA HIS A 50 1.95 18.11 -0.81
C HIS A 50 2.88 17.77 -1.98
N GLY A 51 3.70 18.72 -2.39
CA GLY A 51 4.55 18.58 -3.56
C GLY A 51 5.50 17.38 -3.48
N GLU A 52 5.93 17.05 -2.27
CA GLU A 52 6.89 16.00 -2.01
C GLU A 52 6.32 14.58 -2.01
N GLU A 53 5.00 14.44 -1.91
CA GLU A 53 4.29 13.15 -1.92
C GLU A 53 4.18 12.59 -3.33
N VAL A 54 4.22 13.46 -4.34
CA VAL A 54 4.04 13.11 -5.75
C VAL A 54 5.37 13.28 -6.51
N LYS A 55 6.36 12.43 -6.18
CA LYS A 55 7.70 12.42 -6.80
C LYS A 55 7.89 11.29 -7.81
N ASP A 56 8.83 11.49 -8.73
CA ASP A 56 9.32 10.48 -9.67
C ASP A 56 8.23 9.77 -10.49
N VAL A 57 7.18 10.52 -10.84
CA VAL A 57 6.00 10.02 -11.54
C VAL A 57 6.31 9.81 -13.03
N PRO A 58 6.15 8.58 -13.57
CA PRO A 58 6.29 8.34 -15.00
C PRO A 58 5.36 9.24 -15.83
N LYS A 59 5.86 9.77 -16.96
CA LYS A 59 5.06 10.67 -17.83
C LYS A 59 3.98 9.96 -18.64
N SER A 60 4.04 8.64 -18.77
CA SER A 60 3.15 7.85 -19.63
C SER A 60 3.04 6.42 -19.12
N GLY A 61 2.15 5.61 -19.71
CA GLY A 61 1.94 4.22 -19.32
C GLY A 61 1.01 4.03 -18.13
N TRP A 62 0.24 5.06 -17.79
CA TRP A 62 -0.76 5.01 -16.72
C TRP A 62 -2.03 4.32 -17.18
N LEU A 63 -2.61 3.58 -16.25
CA LEU A 63 -3.91 2.95 -16.36
C LEU A 63 -4.82 3.49 -15.27
N ALA A 64 -6.06 3.77 -15.63
CA ALA A 64 -7.14 4.10 -14.71
C ALA A 64 -7.89 2.84 -14.33
N PHE A 65 -7.98 2.54 -13.04
CA PHE A 65 -8.98 1.61 -12.54
C PHE A 65 -10.31 2.36 -12.43
N THR A 66 -11.33 1.88 -13.15
CA THR A 66 -12.66 2.49 -13.19
C THR A 66 -13.71 1.44 -12.88
N PHE A 67 -14.74 1.81 -12.12
CA PHE A 67 -15.93 1.00 -11.91
C PHE A 67 -17.15 1.71 -12.50
N VAL A 68 -17.58 1.29 -13.68
CA VAL A 68 -18.67 1.95 -14.43
C VAL A 68 -19.76 0.94 -14.71
N HIS A 69 -20.99 1.24 -14.28
CA HIS A 69 -22.17 0.38 -14.46
C HIS A 69 -21.95 -1.08 -13.98
N GLY A 70 -21.26 -1.26 -12.85
CA GLY A 70 -20.99 -2.59 -12.29
C GLY A 70 -19.80 -3.33 -12.93
N VAL A 71 -19.09 -2.71 -13.88
CA VAL A 71 -17.93 -3.31 -14.54
C VAL A 71 -16.66 -2.58 -14.10
N ALA A 72 -15.77 -3.33 -13.45
CA ALA A 72 -14.41 -2.87 -13.18
C ALA A 72 -13.52 -3.09 -14.41
N SER A 73 -12.69 -2.10 -14.73
CA SER A 73 -11.70 -2.20 -15.80
C SER A 73 -10.44 -1.41 -15.49
N LEU A 74 -9.32 -1.82 -16.08
CA LEU A 74 -8.03 -1.15 -15.99
C LEU A 74 -7.61 -0.68 -17.38
N GLN A 75 -7.85 0.59 -17.68
CA GLN A 75 -7.77 1.14 -19.04
C GLN A 75 -6.65 2.17 -19.17
N PRO A 76 -5.95 2.26 -20.32
CA PRO A 76 -4.98 3.32 -20.55
C PRO A 76 -5.57 4.72 -20.35
N THR A 77 -4.82 5.58 -19.68
CA THR A 77 -5.22 6.97 -19.44
C THR A 77 -4.02 7.92 -19.54
N THR A 78 -4.32 9.21 -19.65
CA THR A 78 -3.34 10.27 -19.52
C THR A 78 -3.49 10.89 -18.14
N LEU A 79 -2.38 10.88 -17.39
CA LEU A 79 -2.26 11.52 -16.10
C LEU A 79 -2.13 13.04 -16.27
N HIS A 80 -2.89 13.80 -15.49
CA HIS A 80 -2.82 15.25 -15.39
C HIS A 80 -2.38 15.63 -13.98
N ILE A 81 -1.27 16.38 -13.90
CA ILE A 81 -0.71 16.88 -12.64
C ILE A 81 -0.82 18.40 -12.69
N THR A 82 -1.56 18.99 -11.75
CA THR A 82 -1.75 20.44 -11.67
C THR A 82 -1.18 20.96 -10.35
N HIS A 83 -0.37 22.01 -10.41
CA HIS A 83 0.12 22.69 -9.22
C HIS A 83 -0.96 23.58 -8.63
N THR A 84 -1.15 23.48 -7.31
CA THR A 84 -2.14 24.24 -6.52
C THR A 84 -1.50 24.77 -5.24
N HIS A 85 -2.23 25.60 -4.51
CA HIS A 85 -1.83 26.09 -3.19
C HIS A 85 -1.83 24.95 -2.18
N ASP A 86 -0.77 24.84 -1.39
CA ASP A 86 -0.61 23.95 -0.25
C ASP A 86 -0.77 24.76 1.04
N GLU A 87 -1.78 24.47 1.85
CA GLU A 87 -2.11 25.27 3.04
C GLU A 87 -0.99 25.26 4.09
N ILE A 88 -0.11 24.25 4.10
CA ILE A 88 0.99 24.14 5.05
C ILE A 88 2.26 24.78 4.47
N SER A 89 2.64 24.39 3.26
CA SER A 89 3.92 24.80 2.66
C SER A 89 3.91 26.23 2.11
N ASP A 90 2.75 26.74 1.71
CA ASP A 90 2.61 28.03 1.05
C ASP A 90 2.04 29.13 1.98
N ASP A 91 1.88 28.87 3.29
CA ASP A 91 1.29 29.82 4.26
C ASP A 91 1.98 31.21 4.24
N ASP A 92 3.32 31.21 4.20
CA ASP A 92 4.13 32.43 4.13
C ASP A 92 4.17 33.08 2.73
N ASN A 93 3.69 32.38 1.70
CA ASN A 93 3.65 32.88 0.33
C ASN A 93 2.39 32.40 -0.41
N PRO A 94 1.27 33.15 -0.34
CA PRO A 94 0.02 32.77 -0.98
C PRO A 94 0.05 32.65 -2.51
N GLN A 95 1.15 33.07 -3.16
CA GLN A 95 1.35 32.92 -4.60
C GLN A 95 2.13 31.64 -4.96
N ALA A 96 2.77 31.01 -3.98
CA ALA A 96 3.37 29.70 -4.16
C ALA A 96 2.28 28.65 -4.44
N LYS A 97 2.68 27.61 -5.18
CA LYS A 97 1.83 26.51 -5.61
C LYS A 97 2.60 25.21 -5.49
N THR A 98 3.00 24.88 -4.27
CA THR A 98 3.77 23.68 -4.00
C THR A 98 2.90 22.43 -3.95
N GLY A 99 1.60 22.58 -3.68
CA GLY A 99 0.62 21.50 -3.70
C GLY A 99 0.35 20.94 -5.10
N ILE A 100 -0.18 19.73 -5.15
CA ILE A 100 -0.40 18.96 -6.37
C ILE A 100 -1.80 18.35 -6.38
N ILE A 101 -2.51 18.49 -7.51
CA ILE A 101 -3.75 17.77 -7.80
C ILE A 101 -3.47 16.73 -8.89
N ILE A 102 -3.87 15.49 -8.62
CA ILE A 102 -3.77 14.35 -9.53
C ILE A 102 -5.15 14.08 -10.14
N SER A 103 -5.21 14.04 -11.47
CA SER A 103 -6.41 13.62 -12.21
C SER A 103 -6.05 12.84 -13.47
N ASN A 104 -7.06 12.30 -14.16
CA ASN A 104 -6.85 11.49 -15.36
C ASN A 104 -7.84 11.86 -16.47
N SER A 105 -7.49 11.52 -17.70
CA SER A 105 -8.42 11.61 -18.84
C SER A 105 -9.43 10.48 -18.82
N GLY A 106 -10.65 10.77 -19.29
CA GLY A 106 -11.74 9.79 -19.38
C GLY A 106 -12.57 9.70 -18.09
N PRO A 107 -13.18 8.54 -17.80
CA PRO A 107 -13.96 8.35 -16.58
C PRO A 107 -13.10 8.58 -15.33
N ARG A 108 -13.76 9.04 -14.24
CA ARG A 108 -13.12 9.20 -12.93
C ARG A 108 -12.52 7.86 -12.49
N ALA A 109 -11.22 7.82 -12.31
CA ALA A 109 -10.55 6.66 -11.74
C ALA A 109 -10.74 6.61 -10.22
N TYR A 110 -10.80 5.39 -9.67
CA TYR A 110 -10.70 5.17 -8.22
C TYR A 110 -9.24 5.22 -7.79
N PHE A 111 -8.35 4.62 -8.59
CA PHE A 111 -6.91 4.70 -8.44
C PHE A 111 -6.22 4.58 -9.80
N LEU A 112 -4.98 5.03 -9.86
CA LEU A 112 -4.15 5.04 -11.06
C LEU A 112 -2.95 4.11 -10.86
N LEU A 113 -2.64 3.31 -11.87
CA LEU A 113 -1.53 2.37 -11.85
C LEU A 113 -0.58 2.53 -13.03
N HIS A 114 0.69 2.33 -12.77
CA HIS A 114 1.71 2.18 -13.81
C HIS A 114 2.43 0.84 -13.61
N GLY A 115 2.94 0.24 -14.69
CA GLY A 115 3.79 -0.97 -14.61
C GLY A 115 3.02 -2.30 -14.58
N ILE A 116 1.70 -2.27 -14.76
CA ILE A 116 0.82 -3.43 -14.92
C ILE A 116 0.17 -3.40 -16.32
N LYS A 117 -0.38 -4.53 -16.78
CA LYS A 117 -1.02 -4.64 -18.10
C LYS A 117 -2.48 -4.17 -18.06
N PRO A 118 -3.01 -3.54 -19.12
CA PRO A 118 -4.41 -3.17 -19.20
C PRO A 118 -5.32 -4.40 -19.24
N ARG A 119 -6.53 -4.25 -18.70
CA ARG A 119 -7.57 -5.27 -18.69
C ARG A 119 -8.93 -4.63 -18.90
N ALA A 120 -9.67 -5.13 -19.90
CA ALA A 120 -11.02 -4.66 -20.19
C ALA A 120 -12.01 -5.03 -19.07
N GLN A 121 -11.75 -6.12 -18.35
CA GLN A 121 -12.52 -6.55 -17.18
C GLN A 121 -11.56 -6.99 -16.08
N VAL A 122 -11.80 -6.48 -14.89
CA VAL A 122 -11.12 -6.84 -13.64
C VAL A 122 -12.15 -7.51 -12.74
N LEU A 123 -11.88 -8.72 -12.27
CA LEU A 123 -12.76 -9.34 -11.28
C LEU A 123 -12.67 -8.52 -10.00
N THR A 124 -13.81 -8.14 -9.43
CA THR A 124 -13.87 -7.28 -8.24
C THR A 124 -14.88 -7.85 -7.27
N PHE A 125 -14.46 -8.04 -6.02
CA PHE A 125 -15.29 -8.55 -4.94
C PHE A 125 -15.78 -7.42 -4.02
N GLN A 126 -14.94 -6.41 -3.79
CA GLN A 126 -15.24 -5.30 -2.89
C GLN A 126 -14.61 -3.99 -3.38
N ILE A 127 -15.32 -2.89 -3.21
CA ILE A 127 -14.84 -1.51 -3.39
C ILE A 127 -15.28 -0.70 -2.16
N ASP A 128 -14.46 0.25 -1.72
CA ASP A 128 -14.78 1.29 -0.73
C ASP A 128 -15.51 0.75 0.52
N LYS A 129 -14.90 -0.23 1.20
CA LYS A 129 -15.38 -0.66 2.52
C LYS A 129 -14.58 0.05 3.60
N ASP A 130 -15.19 1.11 4.12
CA ASP A 130 -14.72 1.83 5.29
C ASP A 130 -14.82 0.95 6.54
N GLY A 131 -13.78 1.00 7.38
CA GLY A 131 -13.71 0.36 8.69
C GLY A 131 -13.87 -1.16 8.62
N ILE A 132 -12.76 -1.89 8.58
CA ILE A 132 -12.80 -3.31 8.96
C ILE A 132 -13.00 -3.35 10.48
N PRO A 133 -14.08 -3.99 10.99
CA PRO A 133 -14.31 -4.02 12.43
C PRO A 133 -13.18 -4.74 13.15
N LEU A 134 -12.69 -4.14 14.24
CA LEU A 134 -11.58 -4.69 15.01
C LEU A 134 -11.90 -6.06 15.61
N SER A 135 -10.95 -6.97 15.50
CA SER A 135 -11.07 -8.36 15.97
C SER A 135 -12.29 -9.09 15.38
N GLN A 136 -12.73 -8.69 14.19
CA GLN A 136 -13.71 -9.41 13.40
C GLN A 136 -13.10 -9.83 12.07
N ARG A 137 -13.48 -11.02 11.61
CA ARG A 137 -13.10 -11.52 10.30
C ARG A 137 -14.01 -10.91 9.25
N PHE A 138 -13.40 -10.25 8.27
CA PHE A 138 -14.05 -9.90 7.03
C PHE A 138 -13.85 -11.06 6.05
N SER A 139 -14.89 -11.87 5.87
CA SER A 139 -14.88 -13.00 4.94
C SER A 139 -15.15 -12.52 3.51
N ILE A 140 -14.32 -12.98 2.58
CA ILE A 140 -14.42 -12.75 1.14
C ILE A 140 -14.70 -14.11 0.52
N GLN A 141 -15.97 -14.34 0.15
CA GLN A 141 -16.42 -15.62 -0.36
C GLN A 141 -16.97 -15.51 -1.77
N SER A 142 -16.50 -16.40 -2.64
CA SER A 142 -17.07 -16.66 -3.95
C SER A 142 -17.06 -18.17 -4.22
N LYS A 143 -17.56 -18.59 -5.39
CA LYS A 143 -17.57 -20.01 -5.77
C LYS A 143 -16.18 -20.66 -5.69
N ASP A 144 -15.15 -19.91 -6.05
CA ASP A 144 -13.78 -20.41 -6.19
C ASP A 144 -12.79 -19.66 -5.27
N LEU A 145 -13.29 -18.86 -4.31
CA LEU A 145 -12.48 -18.08 -3.38
C LEU A 145 -13.04 -18.22 -1.96
N ASP A 146 -12.18 -18.64 -1.03
CA ASP A 146 -12.45 -18.62 0.40
C ASP A 146 -11.27 -17.94 1.11
N ALA A 147 -11.45 -16.66 1.39
CA ALA A 147 -10.43 -15.82 2.02
C ALA A 147 -10.99 -15.00 3.18
N GLU A 148 -10.13 -14.65 4.12
CA GLU A 148 -10.46 -13.84 5.28
C GLU A 148 -9.43 -12.74 5.48
N LEU A 149 -9.89 -11.53 5.79
CA LEU A 149 -9.07 -10.42 6.25
C LEU A 149 -9.47 -10.08 7.68
N GLU A 150 -8.50 -9.97 8.58
CA GLU A 150 -8.77 -9.69 9.99
C GLU A 150 -7.76 -8.69 10.54
N ILE A 151 -8.25 -7.73 11.31
CA ILE A 151 -7.40 -6.88 12.14
C ILE A 151 -7.36 -7.47 13.53
N LEU A 152 -6.24 -8.11 13.87
CA LEU A 152 -5.98 -8.60 15.20
C LEU A 152 -5.40 -7.44 16.02
N ALA A 153 -6.23 -6.83 16.85
CA ALA A 153 -5.79 -5.83 17.83
C ALA A 153 -5.64 -6.47 19.22
N PRO A 154 -4.59 -6.14 19.99
CA PRO A 154 -4.58 -6.44 21.41
C PRO A 154 -5.75 -5.69 22.07
N VAL A 155 -6.51 -6.38 22.90
CA VAL A 155 -7.63 -5.78 23.62
C VAL A 155 -7.03 -4.89 24.72
N THR A 156 -6.94 -3.58 24.47
CA THR A 156 -6.50 -2.60 25.46
C THR A 156 -7.54 -1.50 25.62
N GLY A 157 -8.13 -1.38 26.83
CA GLY A 157 -8.81 -0.16 27.28
C GLY A 157 -10.29 -0.29 27.64
N GLN A 158 -10.62 0.19 28.85
CA GLN A 158 -11.98 0.50 29.31
C GLN A 158 -12.60 1.58 28.40
N ASP A 159 -13.93 1.65 28.30
CA ASP A 159 -14.69 2.71 27.60
C ASP A 159 -15.19 2.43 26.17
N GLY A 160 -15.04 1.20 25.66
CA GLY A 160 -15.85 0.70 24.53
C GLY A 160 -15.53 1.26 23.14
N PHE A 161 -14.64 2.25 23.02
CA PHE A 161 -14.00 2.64 21.77
C PHE A 161 -12.79 1.74 21.54
N LYS A 162 -12.97 0.70 20.71
CA LYS A 162 -11.84 -0.09 20.24
C LYS A 162 -11.13 0.73 19.16
N THR A 163 -9.96 1.25 19.45
CA THR A 163 -9.02 1.73 18.43
C THR A 163 -8.03 0.61 18.10
N VAL A 164 -7.51 0.59 16.88
CA VAL A 164 -6.34 -0.25 16.57
C VAL A 164 -5.21 0.27 17.48
N GLY A 165 -4.63 -0.60 18.28
CA GLY A 165 -3.58 -0.22 19.25
C GLY A 165 -2.21 -0.77 18.88
N ALA A 166 -1.19 -0.35 19.59
CA ALA A 166 0.15 -0.92 19.50
C ALA A 166 0.12 -2.46 19.60
N GLY A 167 0.83 -3.15 18.71
CA GLY A 167 0.81 -4.61 18.61
C GLY A 167 -0.35 -5.17 17.77
N SER A 168 -1.17 -4.31 17.16
CA SER A 168 -2.16 -4.75 16.18
C SER A 168 -1.49 -5.22 14.90
N ARG A 169 -2.14 -6.14 14.19
CA ARG A 169 -1.68 -6.67 12.91
C ARG A 169 -2.83 -6.96 11.96
N ILE A 170 -2.57 -6.78 10.66
CA ILE A 170 -3.47 -7.17 9.59
C ILE A 170 -3.07 -8.58 9.15
N VAL A 171 -4.01 -9.51 9.24
CA VAL A 171 -3.80 -10.90 8.85
C VAL A 171 -4.72 -11.25 7.69
N PHE A 172 -4.14 -11.79 6.63
CA PHE A 172 -4.83 -12.32 5.47
C PHE A 172 -4.73 -13.85 5.47
N ARG A 173 -5.86 -14.50 5.21
CA ARG A 173 -5.95 -15.96 5.13
C ARG A 173 -6.62 -16.37 3.84
N GLU A 174 -6.09 -17.41 3.23
CA GLU A 174 -6.67 -18.04 2.04
C GLU A 174 -6.30 -19.53 2.05
N HIS A 175 -7.27 -20.41 1.84
CA HIS A 175 -7.06 -21.87 1.79
C HIS A 175 -6.24 -22.46 2.96
N GLY A 176 -6.45 -21.95 4.17
CA GLY A 176 -5.76 -22.41 5.39
C GLY A 176 -4.32 -21.89 5.55
N ILE A 177 -3.83 -21.06 4.63
CA ILE A 177 -2.57 -20.33 4.77
C ILE A 177 -2.86 -19.00 5.46
N GLU A 178 -2.02 -18.61 6.42
CA GLU A 178 -2.09 -17.33 7.12
C GLU A 178 -0.86 -16.48 6.80
N GLN A 179 -1.07 -15.22 6.44
CA GLN A 179 -0.02 -14.24 6.19
C GLN A 179 -0.31 -12.94 6.95
N GLU A 180 0.68 -12.43 7.67
CA GLU A 180 0.65 -11.07 8.20
C GLU A 180 1.01 -10.07 7.09
N LEU A 181 0.14 -9.09 6.84
CA LEU A 181 0.34 -8.06 5.82
C LEU A 181 1.00 -6.81 6.38
N ALA A 182 0.67 -6.46 7.62
CA ALA A 182 1.12 -5.25 8.30
C ALA A 182 1.11 -5.46 9.81
N HIS A 183 2.01 -4.78 10.52
CA HIS A 183 1.97 -4.63 11.97
C HIS A 183 2.05 -3.16 12.37
N PHE A 184 1.48 -2.85 13.53
CA PHE A 184 1.41 -1.49 14.06
C PHE A 184 2.18 -1.42 15.39
N GLY A 185 3.12 -0.48 15.47
CA GLY A 185 3.93 -0.23 16.67
C GLY A 185 3.27 0.72 17.67
N ASP A 186 4.03 1.16 18.66
CA ASP A 186 3.58 2.04 19.75
C ASP A 186 3.12 3.44 19.29
N GLU A 187 3.50 3.83 18.07
CA GLU A 187 3.19 5.12 17.46
C GLU A 187 1.88 5.13 16.64
N PHE A 188 1.13 4.03 16.64
CA PHE A 188 -0.22 4.03 16.10
C PHE A 188 -1.14 4.89 16.96
N ASN A 189 -1.69 5.95 16.38
CA ASN A 189 -2.50 6.93 17.09
C ASN A 189 -3.69 7.38 16.23
N ASP A 190 -4.88 6.88 16.54
CA ASP A 190 -6.12 7.14 15.79
C ASP A 190 -6.03 6.79 14.29
N GLY A 191 -5.19 5.83 13.92
CA GLY A 191 -5.16 5.30 12.56
C GLY A 191 -6.39 4.47 12.21
N HIS A 192 -6.55 4.21 10.92
CA HIS A 192 -7.65 3.42 10.36
C HIS A 192 -7.13 2.44 9.32
N VAL A 193 -7.86 1.32 9.20
CA VAL A 193 -7.65 0.36 8.12
C VAL A 193 -8.95 0.21 7.36
N SER A 194 -8.89 0.46 6.06
CA SER A 194 -10.03 0.31 5.16
C SER A 194 -9.65 -0.51 3.93
N ILE A 195 -10.67 -1.06 3.29
CA ILE A 195 -10.52 -1.78 2.04
C ILE A 195 -10.90 -0.82 0.93
N LEU A 196 -9.91 -0.39 0.15
CA LEU A 196 -10.15 0.44 -1.03
C LEU A 196 -10.64 -0.43 -2.19
N TRP A 197 -10.02 -1.61 -2.39
CA TRP A 197 -10.44 -2.55 -3.43
C TRP A 197 -9.96 -3.99 -3.16
N LEU A 198 -10.76 -4.98 -3.54
CA LEU A 198 -10.39 -6.40 -3.58
C LEU A 198 -10.82 -7.05 -4.89
N GLY A 199 -9.97 -7.85 -5.50
CA GLY A 199 -10.27 -8.53 -6.76
C GLY A 199 -9.07 -9.23 -7.38
N ASP A 200 -9.16 -9.59 -8.66
CA ASP A 200 -8.02 -10.16 -9.43
C ASP A 200 -7.59 -9.13 -10.48
N LEU A 201 -6.58 -8.33 -10.12
CA LEU A 201 -6.18 -7.13 -10.85
C LEU A 201 -5.43 -7.50 -12.12
N ASP A 202 -4.64 -8.58 -12.07
CA ASP A 202 -3.73 -8.96 -13.14
C ASP A 202 -4.16 -10.22 -13.92
N GLY A 203 -5.19 -10.91 -13.44
CA GLY A 203 -5.88 -12.02 -14.07
C GLY A 203 -5.24 -13.37 -13.90
N ASP A 204 -4.52 -13.60 -12.82
CA ASP A 204 -3.96 -14.92 -12.52
C ASP A 204 -4.94 -15.83 -11.76
N GLY A 205 -6.16 -15.33 -11.48
CA GLY A 205 -7.21 -16.04 -10.79
C GLY A 205 -7.10 -16.00 -9.27
N LYS A 206 -6.17 -15.22 -8.70
CA LYS A 206 -5.98 -15.09 -7.26
C LYS A 206 -6.38 -13.71 -6.76
N LEU A 207 -6.57 -13.60 -5.45
CA LEU A 207 -6.99 -12.36 -4.82
C LEU A 207 -5.81 -11.39 -4.63
N ASP A 208 -5.98 -10.19 -5.18
CA ASP A 208 -5.17 -8.99 -4.93
C ASP A 208 -5.93 -8.02 -4.02
N LEU A 209 -5.19 -7.17 -3.31
CA LEU A 209 -5.73 -6.27 -2.28
C LEU A 209 -5.20 -4.84 -2.49
N LEU A 210 -6.07 -3.85 -2.38
CA LEU A 210 -5.69 -2.46 -2.16
C LEU A 210 -6.30 -2.02 -0.83
N LEU A 211 -5.44 -1.79 0.16
CA LEU A 211 -5.84 -1.44 1.52
C LEU A 211 -5.31 -0.06 1.86
N ASP A 212 -6.09 0.72 2.60
CA ASP A 212 -5.54 1.85 3.33
C ASP A 212 -5.09 1.35 4.70
N ILE A 213 -3.81 1.54 5.02
CA ILE A 213 -3.15 1.05 6.24
C ILE A 213 -2.58 2.25 6.98
N SER A 214 -3.46 3.17 7.36
CA SER A 214 -3.08 4.43 7.98
C SER A 214 -2.82 4.25 9.47
N GLY A 215 -1.63 4.63 9.93
CA GLY A 215 -1.26 4.58 11.34
C GLY A 215 -1.71 5.79 12.16
N HIS A 216 -2.20 6.83 11.48
CA HIS A 216 -2.56 8.10 12.10
C HIS A 216 -3.73 8.79 11.38
N TYR A 217 -4.56 9.55 12.11
CA TYR A 217 -5.78 10.17 11.58
C TYR A 217 -5.55 11.21 10.48
N ASN A 218 -4.36 11.80 10.41
CA ASN A 218 -3.96 12.78 9.38
C ASN A 218 -3.06 12.16 8.32
N VAL A 219 -3.00 10.84 8.23
CA VAL A 219 -2.21 10.11 7.24
C VAL A 219 -3.15 9.23 6.43
N MET A 220 -2.82 9.07 5.15
CA MET A 220 -3.37 8.03 4.28
C MET A 220 -2.22 7.13 3.83
N ASN A 221 -2.36 5.80 3.89
CA ASN A 221 -1.39 4.89 3.31
C ASN A 221 -2.05 3.77 2.50
N PRO A 222 -2.46 4.07 1.27
CA PRO A 222 -2.90 3.07 0.30
C PRO A 222 -1.72 2.17 -0.07
N VAL A 223 -1.88 0.85 0.09
CA VAL A 223 -0.90 -0.17 -0.28
C VAL A 223 -1.55 -1.20 -1.18
N LEU A 224 -0.96 -1.40 -2.36
CA LEU A 224 -1.33 -2.45 -3.30
C LEU A 224 -0.52 -3.72 -3.01
N PHE A 225 -1.24 -4.80 -2.75
CA PHE A 225 -0.71 -6.15 -2.63
C PHE A 225 -1.13 -6.98 -3.84
N LEU A 226 -0.15 -7.60 -4.50
CA LEU A 226 -0.40 -8.55 -5.59
C LEU A 226 -0.07 -9.97 -5.17
N SER A 227 -0.91 -10.90 -5.57
CA SER A 227 -0.71 -12.34 -5.44
C SER A 227 0.35 -12.88 -6.40
N LYS A 228 0.44 -12.30 -7.59
CA LYS A 228 1.38 -12.73 -8.61
C LYS A 228 2.83 -12.43 -8.24
N GLY A 229 3.63 -13.50 -8.19
CA GLY A 229 5.04 -13.41 -7.82
C GLY A 229 5.28 -13.24 -6.32
N ALA A 230 4.21 -13.25 -5.50
CA ALA A 230 4.34 -13.24 -4.06
C ALA A 230 4.99 -14.55 -3.57
N PRO A 231 5.84 -14.50 -2.54
CA PRO A 231 6.42 -15.70 -1.93
C PRO A 231 5.40 -16.52 -1.11
N GLN A 232 4.27 -15.91 -0.74
CA GLN A 232 3.19 -16.55 0.01
C GLN A 232 1.82 -16.27 -0.66
N LEU A 233 0.90 -15.55 0.00
CA LEU A 233 -0.41 -15.24 -0.57
C LEU A 233 -0.34 -14.00 -1.45
N VAL A 234 0.18 -12.90 -0.89
CA VAL A 234 0.33 -11.62 -1.58
C VAL A 234 1.61 -10.90 -1.16
N GLN A 235 2.01 -9.88 -1.92
CA GLN A 235 3.17 -9.06 -1.60
C GLN A 235 2.87 -7.59 -1.89
N ALA A 236 3.27 -6.68 -0.99
CA ALA A 236 3.14 -5.25 -1.20
C ALA A 236 4.06 -4.79 -2.34
N VAL A 237 3.48 -4.26 -3.42
CA VAL A 237 4.22 -3.87 -4.63
C VAL A 237 4.21 -2.37 -4.90
N ALA A 238 3.33 -1.61 -4.27
CA ALA A 238 3.29 -0.16 -4.35
C ALA A 238 2.56 0.41 -3.13
N SER A 239 2.95 1.60 -2.71
CA SER A 239 2.21 2.41 -1.74
C SER A 239 2.13 3.85 -2.23
N PHE A 240 1.19 4.62 -1.67
CA PHE A 240 1.05 6.05 -1.94
C PHE A 240 0.78 6.83 -0.64
N PRO A 241 1.78 6.89 0.27
CA PRO A 241 1.62 7.56 1.55
C PRO A 241 1.41 9.07 1.36
N THR A 242 0.43 9.62 2.07
CA THR A 242 0.17 11.06 2.12
C THR A 242 -0.18 11.51 3.54
N THR A 243 0.05 12.78 3.84
CA THR A 243 -0.43 13.48 5.03
C THR A 243 -1.52 14.47 4.64
N GLY A 244 -2.44 14.74 5.55
CA GLY A 244 -3.46 15.76 5.38
C GLY A 244 -2.85 17.15 5.38
N CYS A 245 -3.37 18.01 4.49
CA CYS A 245 -3.13 19.45 4.50
C CYS A 245 -3.83 20.13 5.70
#